data_AF-A0A4Q7YWU5-F1
#
_entry.id   AF-A0A4Q7YWU5-F1
#
_cell.length_a   1.000
_cell.length_b   1.000
_cell.length_c   1.000
_cell.angle_alpha   90.00
_cell.angle_beta   90.00
_cell.angle_gamma   90.00
#
_symmetry.space_group_name_H-M   'P 1'
#
loop_
_entity.id
_entity.type
_entity.pdbx_description
1 polymer ?
#
loop_
_entity_poly.entity_id
_entity_poly.type
_entity_poly.pdbx_seq_one_letter_code
_entity_poly.pdbx_strand_id
1 'polypeptide(L)'
;MQEPMPICDERTTTHATGTDVWNILTDEMNSLYLLSFLLTADLDKAGQCFFSGMGECAEEIGAFMAWAQARARRTIVQHAIWMIMPAPERTDEFPFVPLKRSAVSGEANLFGSILRLNAFERFVYVMSVLEKQSDDTCSTLLRCSRRDVMIARALAIERLANTYNPYDPPVEALGAWQTRFANHCA
;
A
#
# COMPACT_ATOMS: atom_id res chain seq x y z
N MET A 1 -16.16 51.05 42.27
CA MET A 1 -16.24 49.76 42.98
C MET A 1 -17.11 48.83 42.15
N GLN A 2 -16.50 48.04 41.26
CA GLN A 2 -16.97 46.74 40.76
C GLN A 2 -16.07 46.25 39.60
N GLU A 3 -15.49 45.08 39.81
CA GLU A 3 -14.96 44.10 38.86
C GLU A 3 -15.34 42.72 39.48
N PRO A 4 -15.38 41.58 38.76
CA PRO A 4 -15.42 41.33 37.31
C PRO A 4 -16.45 40.23 36.91
N MET A 5 -16.54 39.88 35.61
CA MET A 5 -16.66 38.50 35.08
C MET A 5 -16.74 38.53 33.55
N PRO A 6 -15.70 38.11 32.80
CA PRO A 6 -15.88 37.59 31.47
C PRO A 6 -16.09 36.07 31.56
N ILE A 7 -17.26 35.64 31.10
CA ILE A 7 -17.62 34.25 30.85
C ILE A 7 -16.55 33.65 29.94
N CYS A 8 -15.85 32.61 30.42
CA CYS A 8 -15.00 31.79 29.58
C CYS A 8 -15.90 31.04 28.60
N ASP A 9 -15.92 31.47 27.35
CA ASP A 9 -16.52 30.72 26.27
C ASP A 9 -15.68 29.46 26.03
N GLU A 10 -16.31 28.33 26.30
CA GLU A 10 -15.78 26.99 26.33
C GLU A 10 -15.50 26.54 24.89
N ARG A 11 -14.31 26.89 24.36
CA ARG A 11 -13.79 26.19 23.18
C ARG A 11 -13.60 24.74 23.57
N THR A 12 -14.51 23.89 23.11
CA THR A 12 -14.40 22.44 23.08
C THR A 12 -13.18 22.05 22.24
N THR A 13 -12.00 22.10 22.84
CA THR A 13 -10.85 21.35 22.38
C THR A 13 -11.14 19.91 22.73
N THR A 14 -11.76 19.19 21.81
CA THR A 14 -11.93 17.74 21.88
C THR A 14 -10.53 17.14 21.97
N HIS A 15 -10.08 16.90 23.20
CA HIS A 15 -8.83 16.23 23.48
C HIS A 15 -8.96 14.80 22.97
N ALA A 16 -8.40 14.52 21.80
CA ALA A 16 -8.08 13.15 21.41
C ALA A 16 -7.20 12.58 22.54
N THR A 17 -7.69 11.54 23.21
CA THR A 17 -6.98 10.88 24.29
C THR A 17 -5.62 10.45 23.73
N GLY A 18 -4.52 10.63 24.47
CA GLY A 18 -3.17 10.30 23.96
C GLY A 18 -3.08 8.88 23.36
N THR A 19 -3.89 7.95 23.88
CA THR A 19 -4.07 6.58 23.36
C THR A 19 -4.59 6.53 21.92
N ASP A 20 -5.51 7.41 21.53
CA ASP A 20 -6.10 7.45 20.19
C ASP A 20 -5.05 7.88 19.15
N VAL A 21 -4.21 8.85 19.51
CA VAL A 21 -3.11 9.34 18.67
C VAL A 21 -2.05 8.25 18.47
N TRP A 22 -1.68 7.52 19.53
CA TRP A 22 -0.74 6.40 19.43
C TRP A 22 -1.25 5.27 18.55
N ASN A 23 -2.55 4.96 18.62
CA ASN A 23 -3.16 3.93 17.78
C ASN A 23 -3.16 4.33 16.30
N ILE A 24 -3.48 5.59 15.98
CA ILE A 24 -3.45 6.12 14.61
C ILE A 24 -2.02 6.09 14.06
N LEU A 25 -1.04 6.54 14.85
CA LEU A 25 0.36 6.55 14.44
C LEU A 25 0.88 5.12 14.20
N THR A 26 0.55 4.18 15.07
CA THR A 26 0.95 2.77 14.95
C THR A 26 0.34 2.12 13.71
N ASP A 27 -0.94 2.37 13.46
CA ASP A 27 -1.63 1.88 12.27
C ASP A 27 -1.01 2.44 10.97
N GLU A 28 -0.61 3.70 10.99
CA GLU A 28 0.03 4.32 9.83
C GLU A 28 1.42 3.73 9.57
N MET A 29 2.22 3.54 10.62
CA MET A 29 3.52 2.86 10.51
C MET A 29 3.37 1.44 9.97
N ASN A 30 2.36 0.70 10.44
CA ASN A 30 2.04 -0.63 9.93
C ASN A 30 1.65 -0.60 8.45
N SER A 31 0.85 0.40 8.04
CA SER A 31 0.44 0.56 6.64
C SER A 31 1.63 0.86 5.72
N LEU A 32 2.54 1.74 6.13
CA LEU A 32 3.75 2.08 5.36
C LEU A 32 4.74 0.90 5.27
N TYR A 33 4.90 0.14 6.36
CA TYR A 33 5.71 -1.07 6.34
C TYR A 33 5.09 -2.14 5.42
N LEU A 34 3.76 -2.31 5.48
CA LEU A 34 3.04 -3.25 4.63
C LEU A 34 3.17 -2.88 3.15
N LEU A 35 3.04 -1.60 2.80
CA LEU A 35 3.28 -1.10 1.45
C LEU A 35 4.70 -1.44 0.99
N SER A 36 5.69 -1.17 1.84
CA SER A 36 7.10 -1.48 1.57
C SER A 36 7.30 -2.97 1.30
N PHE A 37 6.66 -3.83 2.09
CA PHE A 37 6.79 -5.27 1.96
C PHE A 37 6.02 -5.84 0.76
N LEU A 38 4.83 -5.33 0.46
CA LEU A 38 4.07 -5.70 -0.73
C LEU A 38 4.81 -5.34 -2.03
N LEU A 39 5.53 -4.24 -2.07
CA LEU A 39 6.35 -3.87 -3.24
C LEU A 39 7.57 -4.79 -3.37
N THR A 40 8.30 -4.98 -2.27
CA THR A 40 9.62 -5.63 -2.29
C THR A 40 9.56 -7.16 -2.24
N ALA A 41 8.52 -7.73 -1.61
CA ALA A 41 8.39 -9.16 -1.29
C ALA A 41 9.59 -9.76 -0.54
N ASP A 42 10.32 -8.91 0.19
CA ASP A 42 11.54 -9.24 0.91
C ASP A 42 11.60 -8.39 2.18
N LEU A 43 11.78 -9.03 3.34
CA LEU A 43 11.69 -8.35 4.64
C LEU A 43 12.81 -7.32 4.85
N ASP A 44 14.01 -7.60 4.36
CA ASP A 44 15.17 -6.71 4.52
C ASP A 44 15.03 -5.48 3.63
N LYS A 45 14.60 -5.67 2.38
CA LYS A 45 14.33 -4.56 1.46
C LYS A 45 13.12 -3.76 1.89
N ALA A 46 12.10 -4.40 2.45
CA ALA A 46 10.94 -3.71 3.02
C ALA A 46 11.35 -2.77 4.17
N GLY A 47 12.24 -3.23 5.06
CA GLY A 47 12.80 -2.41 6.12
C GLY A 47 13.52 -1.18 5.57
N GLN A 48 14.38 -1.34 4.57
CA GLN A 48 15.09 -0.23 3.92
C GLN A 48 14.14 0.79 3.28
N CYS A 49 13.13 0.32 2.54
CA CYS A 49 12.06 1.16 2.00
C CYS A 49 11.33 1.93 3.10
N PHE A 50 10.90 1.24 4.16
CA PHE A 50 10.16 1.84 5.25
C PHE A 50 10.95 2.96 5.94
N PHE A 51 12.22 2.72 6.26
CA PHE A 51 13.09 3.74 6.86
C PHE A 51 13.32 4.93 5.93
N SER A 52 13.42 4.70 4.61
CA SER A 52 13.53 5.80 3.64
C SER A 52 12.31 6.71 3.65
N GLY A 53 11.10 6.18 3.87
CA GLY A 53 9.87 6.96 3.97
C GLY A 53 9.74 7.72 5.30
N MET A 54 10.23 7.15 6.40
CA MET A 54 10.13 7.78 7.72
C MET A 54 11.00 9.03 7.90
N GLY A 55 12.14 9.09 7.20
CA GLY A 55 13.04 10.25 7.25
C GLY A 55 12.37 11.56 6.83
N GLU A 56 11.30 11.49 6.02
CA GLU A 56 10.56 12.65 5.53
C GLU A 56 9.30 12.99 6.36
N CYS A 57 8.91 12.15 7.33
CA CYS A 57 7.77 12.41 8.21
C CYS A 57 8.14 13.18 9.49
N ALA A 58 9.43 13.18 9.88
CA ALA A 58 9.87 13.70 11.17
C ALA A 58 9.89 15.24 11.26
N GLU A 59 9.79 15.96 10.13
CA GLU A 59 10.01 17.41 10.09
C GLU A 59 8.77 18.27 10.40
N GLU A 60 7.53 17.76 10.41
CA GLU A 60 6.34 18.62 10.61
C GLU A 60 5.13 17.89 11.25
N ILE A 61 4.70 18.32 12.44
CA ILE A 61 3.59 17.72 13.22
C ILE A 61 2.35 18.63 13.17
N GLY A 62 1.17 18.05 12.88
CA GLY A 62 -0.13 18.65 13.24
C GLY A 62 -1.18 18.61 12.13
N ALA A 63 -1.01 19.44 11.09
CA ALA A 63 -1.85 19.46 9.88
C ALA A 63 -1.18 18.78 8.67
N PHE A 64 0.10 18.45 8.82
CA PHE A 64 0.95 17.90 7.79
C PHE A 64 0.99 16.37 7.77
N MET A 65 0.38 15.68 8.75
CA MET A 65 0.50 14.22 8.86
C MET A 65 -0.02 13.48 7.63
N ALA A 66 -1.14 13.91 7.04
CA ALA A 66 -1.66 13.32 5.80
C ALA A 66 -0.77 13.64 4.59
N TRP A 67 -0.18 14.84 4.54
CA TRP A 67 0.81 15.20 3.52
C TRP A 67 2.11 14.42 3.70
N ALA A 68 2.59 14.27 4.93
CA ALA A 68 3.77 13.52 5.33
C ALA A 68 3.58 12.03 5.03
N GLN A 69 2.36 11.53 5.20
CA GLN A 69 1.96 10.18 4.82
C GLN A 69 1.99 9.99 3.30
N ALA A 70 1.35 10.88 2.53
CA ALA A 70 1.39 10.82 1.07
C ALA A 70 2.83 10.93 0.54
N ARG A 71 3.65 11.75 1.18
CA ARG A 71 5.08 11.91 0.88
C ARG A 71 5.87 10.65 1.22
N ALA A 72 5.68 10.06 2.40
CA ALA A 72 6.32 8.80 2.78
C ALA A 72 5.95 7.66 1.83
N ARG A 73 4.67 7.51 1.47
CA ARG A 73 4.21 6.51 0.48
C ARG A 73 4.93 6.71 -0.86
N ARG A 74 5.03 7.95 -1.33
CA ARG A 74 5.76 8.27 -2.56
C ARG A 74 7.25 7.90 -2.46
N THR A 75 7.92 8.26 -1.37
CA THR A 75 9.34 7.94 -1.15
C THR A 75 9.56 6.43 -1.09
N ILE A 76 8.70 5.69 -0.37
CA ILE A 76 8.71 4.22 -0.33
C ILE A 76 8.58 3.62 -1.73
N VAL A 77 7.60 4.07 -2.52
CA VAL A 77 7.40 3.58 -3.89
C VAL A 77 8.64 3.86 -4.76
N GLN A 78 9.18 5.07 -4.70
CA GLN A 78 10.36 5.45 -5.47
C GLN A 78 11.60 4.64 -5.08
N HIS A 79 11.84 4.45 -3.78
CA HIS A 79 12.95 3.67 -3.28
C HIS A 79 12.81 2.18 -3.63
N ALA A 80 11.59 1.63 -3.53
CA ALA A 80 11.29 0.26 -3.94
C ALA A 80 11.54 0.05 -5.44
N ILE A 81 11.13 1.01 -6.29
CA ILE A 81 11.39 0.96 -7.74
C ILE A 81 12.90 0.92 -7.99
N TRP A 82 13.67 1.76 -7.31
CA TRP A 82 15.13 1.79 -7.47
C TRP A 82 15.81 0.49 -7.03
N MET A 83 15.37 -0.12 -5.92
CA MET A 83 15.98 -1.36 -5.41
C MET A 83 15.59 -2.61 -6.19
N ILE A 84 14.34 -2.68 -6.67
CA ILE A 84 13.81 -3.88 -7.33
C ILE A 84 13.95 -3.79 -8.85
N MET A 85 13.95 -2.58 -9.41
CA MET A 85 13.97 -2.31 -10.86
C MET A 85 12.91 -3.13 -11.61
N PRO A 86 11.61 -3.02 -11.23
CA PRO A 86 10.54 -3.75 -11.88
C PRO A 86 10.44 -3.33 -13.35
N ALA A 87 10.55 -4.29 -14.26
CA ALA A 87 10.47 -4.05 -15.69
C ALA A 87 9.46 -5.01 -16.33
N PRO A 88 8.69 -4.56 -17.33
CA PRO A 88 7.83 -5.44 -18.09
C PRO A 88 8.67 -6.55 -18.73
N GLU A 89 8.16 -7.78 -18.68
CA GLU A 89 8.79 -8.91 -19.37
C GLU A 89 8.84 -8.57 -20.86
N ARG A 90 10.07 -8.47 -21.42
CA ARG A 90 10.25 -8.28 -22.85
C ARG A 90 9.90 -9.59 -23.53
N THR A 91 8.90 -9.56 -24.40
CA THR A 91 8.32 -10.71 -25.12
C THR A 91 9.26 -11.40 -26.14
N ASP A 92 10.58 -11.32 -25.99
CA ASP A 92 11.53 -11.95 -26.91
C ASP A 92 11.98 -13.35 -26.46
N GLU A 93 11.67 -13.78 -25.23
CA GLU A 93 11.95 -15.14 -24.79
C GLU A 93 10.73 -15.72 -24.05
N PHE A 94 9.80 -16.29 -24.81
CA PHE A 94 8.84 -17.24 -24.27
C PHE A 94 9.43 -18.65 -24.34
N PRO A 95 9.90 -19.24 -23.23
CA PRO A 95 9.47 -20.56 -22.88
C PRO A 95 8.21 -20.37 -22.04
N PHE A 96 7.06 -20.63 -22.64
CA PHE A 96 5.82 -20.88 -21.90
C PHE A 96 6.10 -22.13 -21.06
N VAL A 97 6.69 -21.97 -19.87
CA VAL A 97 6.79 -23.05 -18.89
C VAL A 97 5.46 -23.01 -18.14
N PRO A 98 4.56 -23.98 -18.32
CA PRO A 98 3.41 -24.09 -17.44
C PRO A 98 4.00 -24.35 -16.06
N LEU A 99 3.87 -23.40 -15.15
CA LEU A 99 4.24 -23.61 -13.76
C LEU A 99 3.37 -24.76 -13.26
N LYS A 100 3.97 -25.94 -13.15
CA LYS A 100 3.32 -27.14 -12.62
C LYS A 100 2.93 -26.82 -11.19
N ARG A 101 1.66 -26.49 -10.99
CA ARG A 101 1.06 -26.12 -9.71
C ARG A 101 1.24 -27.30 -8.75
N SER A 102 2.24 -27.22 -7.88
CA SER A 102 2.30 -28.07 -6.70
C SER A 102 1.20 -27.57 -5.77
N ALA A 103 0.12 -28.36 -5.67
CA ALA A 103 -0.95 -28.15 -4.71
C ALA A 103 -0.40 -28.40 -3.30
N VAL A 104 0.23 -27.39 -2.72
CA VAL A 104 0.36 -27.30 -1.27
C VAL A 104 -0.86 -26.52 -0.81
N SER A 105 -1.86 -27.26 -0.33
CA SER A 105 -3.02 -26.75 0.39
C SER A 105 -2.52 -26.10 1.69
N GLY A 106 -2.13 -24.85 1.58
CA GLY A 106 -2.23 -23.87 2.66
C GLY A 106 -3.25 -22.85 2.19
N GLU A 107 -4.13 -22.41 3.09
CA GLU A 107 -5.15 -21.40 2.83
C GLU A 107 -4.61 -20.33 1.86
N ALA A 108 -5.31 -20.13 0.75
CA ALA A 108 -4.88 -19.20 -0.28
C ALA A 108 -5.02 -17.76 0.23
N ASN A 109 -4.04 -17.32 1.01
CA ASN A 109 -3.98 -15.96 1.52
C ASN A 109 -3.69 -15.03 0.33
N LEU A 110 -4.60 -14.07 0.09
CA LEU A 110 -4.45 -13.04 -0.92
C LEU A 110 -3.09 -12.33 -0.80
N PHE A 111 -2.66 -12.08 0.42
CA PHE A 111 -1.37 -11.48 0.73
C PHE A 111 -0.20 -12.29 0.17
N GLY A 112 -0.15 -13.59 0.50
CA GLY A 112 0.88 -14.49 -0.04
C GLY A 112 0.81 -14.66 -1.56
N SER A 113 -0.38 -14.49 -2.15
CA SER A 113 -0.57 -14.51 -3.60
C SER A 113 0.01 -13.26 -4.27
N ILE A 114 -0.16 -12.07 -3.67
CA ILE A 114 0.44 -10.82 -4.17
C ILE A 114 1.97 -10.90 -4.16
N LEU A 115 2.56 -11.43 -3.08
CA LEU A 115 4.02 -11.59 -2.95
C LEU A 115 4.62 -12.53 -4.01
N ARG A 116 3.81 -13.47 -4.54
CA ARG A 116 4.22 -14.43 -5.57
C ARG A 116 4.10 -13.90 -7.01
N LEU A 117 3.45 -12.76 -7.24
CA LEU A 117 3.46 -12.11 -8.54
C LEU A 117 4.90 -11.77 -8.95
N ASN A 118 5.17 -11.72 -10.27
CA ASN A 118 6.45 -11.17 -10.73
C ASN A 118 6.57 -9.70 -10.29
N ALA A 119 7.79 -9.17 -10.25
CA ALA A 119 8.04 -7.84 -9.71
C ALA A 119 7.20 -6.76 -10.45
N PHE A 120 7.10 -6.81 -11.77
CA PHE A 120 6.37 -5.79 -12.52
C PHE A 120 4.87 -5.81 -12.24
N GLU A 121 4.23 -6.98 -12.32
CA GLU A 121 2.82 -7.16 -11.98
C GLU A 121 2.51 -6.78 -10.55
N ARG A 122 3.41 -7.14 -9.62
CA ARG A 122 3.26 -6.79 -8.20
C ARG A 122 3.28 -5.28 -8.00
N PHE A 123 4.27 -4.59 -8.57
CA PHE A 123 4.35 -3.13 -8.50
C PHE A 123 3.13 -2.47 -9.14
N VAL A 124 2.73 -2.92 -10.33
CA VAL A 124 1.54 -2.40 -11.01
C VAL A 124 0.29 -2.61 -10.17
N TYR A 125 0.07 -3.81 -9.63
CA TYR A 125 -1.09 -4.11 -8.79
C TYR A 125 -1.10 -3.22 -7.53
N VAL A 126 0.00 -3.17 -6.80
CA VAL A 126 0.10 -2.36 -5.57
C VAL A 126 -0.12 -0.88 -5.88
N MET A 127 0.59 -0.31 -6.86
CA MET A 127 0.49 1.12 -7.17
C MET A 127 -0.89 1.52 -7.70
N SER A 128 -1.49 0.70 -8.57
CA SER A 128 -2.71 1.10 -9.25
C SER A 128 -4.01 0.63 -8.62
N VAL A 129 -3.99 -0.50 -7.91
CA VAL A 129 -5.18 -1.06 -7.26
C VAL A 129 -5.21 -0.66 -5.79
N LEU A 130 -4.13 -0.90 -5.05
CA LEU A 130 -4.10 -0.62 -3.60
C LEU A 130 -3.89 0.87 -3.31
N GLU A 131 -2.91 1.48 -3.98
CA GLU A 131 -2.58 2.91 -3.83
C GLU A 131 -3.38 3.81 -4.79
N LYS A 132 -4.22 3.23 -5.66
CA LYS A 132 -5.14 3.92 -6.58
C LYS A 132 -4.49 4.98 -7.48
N GLN A 133 -3.21 4.81 -7.80
CA GLN A 133 -2.50 5.71 -8.72
C GLN A 133 -2.99 5.51 -10.15
N SER A 134 -3.05 6.61 -10.91
CA SER A 134 -3.46 6.57 -12.32
C SER A 134 -2.47 5.77 -13.17
N ASP A 135 -2.95 5.26 -14.31
CA ASP A 135 -2.08 4.55 -15.26
C ASP A 135 -0.89 5.42 -15.70
N ASP A 136 -1.12 6.71 -15.91
CA ASP A 136 -0.09 7.67 -16.35
C ASP A 136 0.98 7.91 -15.26
N THR A 137 0.57 7.92 -13.99
CA THR A 137 1.50 8.03 -12.86
C THR A 137 2.33 6.76 -12.75
N CYS A 138 1.69 5.60 -12.85
CA CYS A 138 2.37 4.31 -12.83
C CYS A 138 3.36 4.18 -13.99
N SER A 139 2.96 4.52 -15.22
CA SER A 139 3.80 4.42 -16.40
C SER A 139 5.02 5.34 -16.32
N THR A 140 4.84 6.55 -15.77
CA THR A 140 5.94 7.51 -15.56
C THR A 140 6.94 6.99 -14.54
N LEU A 141 6.47 6.48 -13.39
CA LEU A 141 7.32 5.98 -12.31
C LEU A 141 8.06 4.69 -12.69
N LEU A 142 7.38 3.76 -13.37
CA LEU A 142 7.94 2.48 -13.81
C LEU A 142 8.69 2.57 -15.14
N ARG A 143 8.69 3.75 -15.79
CA ARG A 143 9.33 4.00 -17.09
C ARG A 143 8.90 2.99 -18.17
N CYS A 144 7.61 2.70 -18.22
CA CYS A 144 6.99 1.78 -19.18
C CYS A 144 5.85 2.47 -19.94
N SER A 145 5.24 1.78 -20.90
CA SER A 145 4.07 2.32 -21.60
C SER A 145 2.81 2.18 -20.74
N ARG A 146 1.82 3.06 -20.96
CA ARG A 146 0.50 2.94 -20.33
C ARG A 146 -0.15 1.57 -20.63
N ARG A 147 0.11 1.03 -21.82
CA ARG A 147 -0.38 -0.29 -22.24
C ARG A 147 0.20 -1.40 -21.38
N ASP A 148 1.49 -1.34 -21.04
CA ASP A 148 2.14 -2.32 -20.17
C ASP A 148 1.51 -2.34 -18.78
N VAL A 149 1.21 -1.15 -18.23
CA VAL A 149 0.51 -1.01 -16.95
C VAL A 149 -0.88 -1.66 -17.01
N MET A 150 -1.66 -1.40 -18.07
CA MET A 150 -2.99 -1.98 -18.21
C MET A 150 -2.95 -3.52 -18.32
N ILE A 151 -2.02 -4.05 -19.12
CA ILE A 151 -1.85 -5.50 -19.32
C ILE A 151 -1.40 -6.15 -18.00
N ALA A 152 -0.36 -5.63 -17.36
CA ALA A 152 0.14 -6.18 -16.10
C ALA A 152 -0.90 -6.11 -14.97
N ARG A 153 -1.71 -5.04 -14.91
CA ARG A 153 -2.83 -4.96 -13.96
C ARG A 153 -3.85 -6.07 -14.20
N ALA A 154 -4.26 -6.26 -15.46
CA ALA A 154 -5.22 -7.30 -15.81
C ALA A 154 -4.70 -8.70 -15.46
N LEU A 155 -3.44 -9.00 -15.81
CA LEU A 155 -2.78 -10.27 -15.48
C LEU A 155 -2.67 -10.49 -13.97
N ALA A 156 -2.29 -9.46 -13.21
CA ALA A 156 -2.21 -9.55 -11.76
C ALA A 156 -3.59 -9.87 -11.14
N ILE A 157 -4.64 -9.16 -11.56
CA ILE A 157 -6.01 -9.40 -11.07
C ILE A 157 -6.48 -10.82 -11.41
N GLU A 158 -6.25 -11.28 -12.64
CA GLU A 158 -6.61 -12.64 -13.06
C GLU A 158 -5.87 -13.70 -12.22
N ARG A 159 -4.56 -13.53 -12.01
CA ARG A 159 -3.74 -14.45 -11.20
C ARG A 159 -4.24 -14.52 -9.76
N LEU A 160 -4.60 -13.39 -9.17
CA LEU A 160 -5.13 -13.32 -7.81
C LEU A 160 -6.57 -13.84 -7.69
N ALA A 161 -7.41 -13.67 -8.72
CA ALA A 161 -8.74 -14.28 -8.76
C ALA A 161 -8.63 -15.82 -8.84
N ASN A 162 -7.67 -16.33 -9.60
CA ASN A 162 -7.43 -17.76 -9.77
C ASN A 162 -6.72 -18.44 -8.56
N THR A 163 -6.30 -17.67 -7.55
CA THR A 163 -5.87 -18.22 -6.25
C THR A 163 -7.02 -18.31 -5.25
N TYR A 164 -8.08 -17.53 -5.44
CA TYR A 164 -9.30 -17.60 -4.63
C TYR A 164 -10.21 -18.73 -5.13
N ASN A 165 -10.36 -19.81 -4.35
CA ASN A 165 -11.34 -20.86 -4.62
C ASN A 165 -12.67 -20.49 -3.95
N PRO A 166 -13.74 -20.16 -4.69
CA PRO A 166 -15.03 -19.73 -4.11
C PRO A 166 -15.76 -20.83 -3.30
N TYR A 167 -15.24 -22.05 -3.25
CA TYR A 167 -15.79 -23.15 -2.45
C TYR A 167 -15.23 -23.26 -1.02
N ASP A 168 -14.27 -22.40 -0.64
CA ASP A 168 -13.78 -22.27 0.75
C ASP A 168 -13.70 -20.77 1.12
N PRO A 169 -14.76 -20.17 1.68
CA PRO A 169 -14.72 -18.78 2.10
C PRO A 169 -13.80 -18.63 3.33
N PRO A 170 -12.85 -17.66 3.33
CA PRO A 170 -12.12 -17.31 4.53
C PRO A 170 -13.06 -16.61 5.50
N VAL A 171 -13.25 -17.23 6.66
CA VAL A 171 -13.91 -16.63 7.80
C VAL A 171 -13.13 -15.36 8.21
N GLU A 172 -13.84 -14.23 8.24
CA GLU A 172 -13.55 -13.01 9.00
C GLU A 172 -12.48 -11.99 8.52
N ALA A 173 -11.61 -12.27 7.55
CA ALA A 173 -10.58 -11.27 7.18
C ALA A 173 -11.04 -10.14 6.23
N LEU A 174 -12.13 -10.34 5.45
CA LEU A 174 -12.49 -9.42 4.36
C LEU A 174 -13.12 -8.10 4.82
N GLY A 175 -13.69 -8.05 6.04
CA GLY A 175 -14.42 -6.87 6.54
C GLY A 175 -13.54 -5.69 6.95
N ALA A 176 -12.28 -5.93 7.30
CA ALA A 176 -11.40 -4.92 7.88
C ALA A 176 -10.66 -4.05 6.85
N TRP A 177 -10.43 -4.56 5.64
CA TRP A 177 -9.59 -3.88 4.64
C TRP A 177 -10.39 -3.01 3.68
N GLN A 178 -11.62 -3.40 3.32
CA GLN A 178 -12.46 -2.65 2.36
C GLN A 178 -13.06 -1.38 2.97
N THR A 179 -13.39 -1.40 4.26
CA THR A 179 -14.05 -0.28 4.94
C THR A 179 -13.15 0.94 5.16
N ARG A 180 -11.82 0.77 5.12
CA ARG A 180 -10.88 1.87 5.43
C ARG A 180 -10.40 2.67 4.22
N PHE A 181 -10.32 2.06 3.03
CA PHE A 181 -9.92 2.76 1.78
C PHE A 181 -11.08 3.48 1.07
N ALA A 182 -12.32 3.33 1.56
CA ALA A 182 -13.49 4.03 1.02
C ALA A 182 -13.67 5.45 1.58
N ASN A 183 -13.05 5.78 2.72
CA ASN A 183 -13.40 6.99 3.49
C ASN A 183 -12.48 8.20 3.30
N HIS A 184 -11.61 8.23 2.27
CA HIS A 184 -10.74 9.39 1.99
C HIS A 184 -10.95 10.00 0.60
N CYS A 185 -12.17 9.90 0.06
CA CYS A 185 -12.65 10.79 -1.00
C CYS A 185 -13.84 11.60 -0.48
N ALA A 186 -13.56 12.70 0.22
CA ALA A 186 -14.46 13.82 0.43
C ALA A 186 -13.63 15.10 0.46
#